data_AF-L8MAH5-F1
#
_entry.id   AF-L8MAH5-F1
#
_cell.length_a   1.000
_cell.length_b   1.000
_cell.length_c   1.000
_cell.angle_alpha   90.00
_cell.angle_beta   90.00
_cell.angle_gamma   90.00
#
_symmetry.space_group_name_H-M   'P 1'
#
loop_
_entity.id
_entity.type
_entity.pdbx_description
1 polymer ?
#
loop_
_entity_poly.entity_id
_entity_poly.type
_entity_poly.pdbx_seq_one_letter_code
_entity_poly.pdbx_strand_id
1 'polypeptide(L)' 'MDSNDKFALLVIAIPLVGLLYCGMGVAVMISSLTVREHPVISGAIFILIPFTLAASIWIRASAKAYK' A
#
# COMPACT_ATOMS: atom_id res chain seq x y z
N MET A 1 10.46 20.09 -12.31
CA MET A 1 9.53 19.00 -12.63
C MET A 1 8.16 19.62 -12.77
N ASP A 2 7.61 19.56 -13.97
CA ASP A 2 6.32 20.17 -14.31
C ASP A 2 5.16 19.44 -13.61
N SER A 3 3.97 20.04 -13.56
CA SER A 3 2.79 19.40 -12.98
C SER A 3 2.45 18.09 -13.71
N ASN A 4 2.64 18.06 -15.03
CA ASN A 4 2.40 16.89 -15.85
C ASN A 4 3.37 15.74 -15.55
N ASP A 5 4.65 16.05 -15.36
CA ASP A 5 5.68 15.06 -14.99
C ASP A 5 5.37 14.40 -13.64
N LYS A 6 4.91 15.20 -12.66
CA LYS A 6 4.53 14.71 -11.33
C LYS A 6 3.32 13.77 -11.39
N PHE A 7 2.32 14.12 -12.19
CA PHE A 7 1.15 13.28 -12.39
C PHE A 7 1.52 11.97 -13.10
N ALA A 8 2.30 12.03 -14.17
CA ALA A 8 2.80 10.85 -14.88
C ALA A 8 3.59 9.92 -13.95
N LEU A 9 4.47 10.48 -13.12
CA LEU A 9 5.21 9.72 -12.12
C LEU A 9 4.28 9.08 -11.10
N LEU A 10 3.26 9.78 -10.62
CA LEU A 10 2.29 9.24 -9.66
C LEU A 10 1.52 8.04 -10.24
N VAL A 11 1.07 8.16 -11.49
CA VAL A 11 0.29 7.14 -12.21
C VAL A 11 1.12 5.87 -12.41
N ILE A 12 2.43 5.98 -12.59
CA ILE A 12 3.32 4.82 -12.77
C ILE A 12 3.82 4.28 -11.42
N ALA A 13 4.15 5.15 -10.48
CA ALA A 13 4.72 4.76 -9.20
C ALA A 13 3.70 4.02 -8.31
N ILE A 14 2.43 4.43 -8.29
CA ILE A 14 1.40 3.79 -7.45
C ILE A 14 1.23 2.30 -7.81
N PRO A 15 1.01 1.91 -9.09
CA PRO A 15 0.94 0.51 -9.47
C PRO A 15 2.23 -0.26 -9.21
N LEU A 16 3.40 0.33 -9.44
CA LEU A 16 4.69 -0.33 -9.18
C LEU A 16 4.89 -0.61 -7.69
N VAL A 17 4.59 0.36 -6.81
CA VAL A 17 4.65 0.16 -5.35
C VAL A 17 3.63 -0.89 -4.91
N GLY A 18 2.43 -0.87 -5.48
CA GLY A 18 1.41 -1.89 -5.24
C GLY A 18 1.90 -3.29 -5.63
N LEU A 19 2.53 -3.43 -6.81
CA LEU A 19 3.09 -4.69 -7.28
C LEU A 19 4.20 -5.21 -6.36
N LEU A 20 5.12 -4.33 -5.95
CA LEU A 20 6.18 -4.67 -4.99
C LEU A 20 5.60 -5.14 -3.66
N TYR A 21 4.59 -4.45 -3.14
CA TYR A 21 3.93 -4.80 -1.89
C TYR A 21 3.24 -6.17 -1.98
N CYS A 22 2.50 -6.43 -3.07
CA CYS A 22 1.87 -7.72 -3.31
C CYS A 22 2.92 -8.84 -3.46
N GLY A 23 4.00 -8.59 -4.20
CA GLY A 23 5.12 -9.52 -4.34
C GLY A 23 5.78 -9.85 -3.01
N MET A 24 5.99 -8.86 -2.14
CA MET A 24 6.47 -9.08 -0.77
C MET A 24 5.51 -9.96 0.04
N GLY A 25 4.19 -9.74 -0.09
CA GLY A 25 3.19 -10.58 0.57
C GLY A 25 3.31 -12.06 0.18
N VAL A 26 3.47 -12.32 -1.12
CA VAL A 26 3.70 -13.68 -1.65
C VAL A 26 5.03 -14.26 -1.14
N ALA A 27 6.11 -13.47 -1.17
CA ALA A 27 7.42 -13.92 -0.70
C ALA A 27 7.40 -14.29 0.79
N VAL A 28 6.71 -13.50 1.63
CA VAL A 28 6.54 -13.76 3.06
C VAL A 28 5.70 -15.01 3.30
N MET A 29 4.63 -15.22 2.53
CA MET A 29 3.81 -16.43 2.55
C MET A 29 4.64 -17.70 2.25
N ILE A 30 5.53 -17.64 1.26
CA ILE A 30 6.35 -18.79 0.87
C ILE A 30 7.44 -19.08 1.92
N SER A 31 8.03 -18.05 2.50
CA SER A 31 9.21 -18.17 3.37
C SER A 31 8.90 -18.37 4.85
N SER A 32 7.72 -17.98 5.34
CA SER A 32 7.37 -18.06 6.77
C SER A 32 6.32 -19.14 7.05
N LEU A 33 6.64 -20.07 7.97
CA LEU A 33 5.67 -21.07 8.45
C LEU A 33 4.55 -20.42 9.27
N THR A 34 4.88 -19.50 10.17
CA THR A 34 3.92 -18.78 11.02
C THR A 34 2.85 -18.05 10.21
N VAL A 35 3.23 -17.45 9.08
CA VAL A 35 2.29 -16.75 8.18
C VAL A 35 1.28 -17.72 7.57
N ARG A 36 1.73 -18.93 7.22
CA ARG A 36 0.89 -20.00 6.67
C ARG A 36 0.03 -20.68 7.73
N GLU A 37 0.50 -20.76 8.97
CA GLU A 37 -0.26 -21.30 10.12
C GLU A 37 -1.36 -20.34 10.61
N HIS A 38 -1.17 -19.03 10.42
CA HIS A 38 -2.14 -18.01 10.79
C HIS A 38 -2.57 -17.15 9.59
N PRO A 39 -3.20 -17.74 8.55
CA PRO A 39 -3.45 -17.07 7.28
C PRO A 39 -4.49 -15.94 7.42
N VAL A 40 -5.47 -16.08 8.32
CA VAL A 40 -6.50 -15.05 8.56
C VAL A 40 -5.88 -13.80 9.18
N ILE A 41 -5.11 -13.97 10.26
CA ILE A 41 -4.47 -12.85 10.97
C ILE A 41 -3.42 -12.20 10.06
N SER A 42 -2.59 -13.00 9.39
CA SER A 42 -1.57 -12.51 8.48
C SER A 42 -2.17 -11.75 7.30
N GLY A 43 -3.22 -12.30 6.67
CA GLY A 43 -3.96 -11.63 5.61
C GLY A 43 -4.59 -10.32 6.06
N ALA A 44 -5.18 -10.29 7.26
CA ALA A 44 -5.73 -9.07 7.84
C ALA A 44 -4.66 -7.98 8.00
N ILE A 45 -3.47 -8.33 8.50
CA ILE A 45 -2.35 -7.39 8.61
C ILE A 45 -1.95 -6.84 7.24
N PHE A 46 -1.80 -7.72 6.24
CA PHE A 46 -1.44 -7.32 4.86
C PHE A 46 -2.49 -6.42 4.19
N ILE A 47 -3.77 -6.52 4.55
CA ILE A 47 -4.82 -5.63 4.04
C ILE A 47 -4.84 -4.31 4.81
N LEU A 48 -4.70 -4.36 6.13
CA LEU A 48 -4.82 -3.18 6.99
C LEU A 48 -3.69 -2.17 6.76
N ILE A 49 -2.48 -2.62 6.43
CA ILE A 49 -1.34 -1.71 6.18
C ILE A 49 -1.63 -0.74 5.02
N PRO A 50 -1.87 -1.16 3.77
CA PRO A 50 -2.14 -0.24 2.67
C PRO A 50 -3.46 0.52 2.86
N PHE A 51 -4.47 -0.11 3.48
CA PHE A 51 -5.74 0.54 3.75
C PHE A 51 -5.58 1.72 4.71
N THR A 52 -4.94 1.52 5.86
CA THR A 52 -4.71 2.58 6.85
C THR A 52 -3.80 3.68 6.30
N LEU A 53 -2.80 3.32 5.48
CA LEU A 53 -1.97 4.30 4.78
C LEU A 53 -2.82 5.17 3.86
N ALA A 54 -3.63 4.56 2.99
CA ALA A 54 -4.51 5.27 2.07
C ALA A 54 -5.53 6.16 2.81
N ALA A 55 -6.16 5.63 3.86
CA ALA A 55 -7.07 6.38 4.72
C ALA A 55 -6.38 7.59 5.37
N SER A 56 -5.16 7.41 5.90
CA SER A 56 -4.42 8.50 6.54
C SER A 56 -4.01 9.60 5.55
N ILE A 57 -3.59 9.22 4.34
CA ILE A 57 -3.24 10.15 3.26
C ILE A 57 -4.48 10.94 2.85
N TRP A 58 -5.61 10.24 2.66
CA TRP A 58 -6.88 10.86 2.30
C TRP A 58 -7.36 11.84 3.38
N ILE A 59 -7.36 11.45 4.66
CA ILE A 59 -7.75 12.33 5.77
C ILE A 59 -6.88 13.59 5.81
N ARG A 60 -5.55 13.44 5.67
CA ARG A 60 -4.62 14.59 5.68
C ARG A 60 -4.83 15.52 4.48
N ALA A 61 -5.07 14.95 3.30
CA ALA A 61 -5.36 15.73 2.09
C ALA A 61 -6.70 16.48 2.21
N SER A 62 -7.74 15.79 2.68
CA SER A 62 -9.06 16.38 2.95
C SER A 62 -8.97 17.51 3.95
N ALA A 63 -8.30 17.32 5.09
CA ALA A 63 -8.13 18.36 6.10
C ALA A 63 -7.39 19.60 5.56
N LYS A 64 -6.42 19.42 4.66
CA LYS A 64 -5.71 20.54 4.01
C LYS A 64 -6.60 21.32 3.03
N ALA A 65 -7.66 20.71 2.49
CA ALA A 65 -8.59 21.38 1.59
C ALA A 65 -9.59 22.31 2.32
N TYR A 66 -9.78 22.12 3.63
CA TYR A 66 -10.65 22.96 4.47
C TYR A 66 -9.92 24.10 5.19
N LYS A 67 -8.62 24.25 4.94
CA LYS A 67 -7.75 25.30 5.51
C LYS A 67 -7.31 26.24 4.41
#